data_AF-A0A165Q3N1-F1
#
_entry.id   AF-A0A165Q3N1-F1
#
_cell.length_a   1.000
_cell.length_b   1.000
_cell.length_c   1.000
_cell.angle_alpha   90.00
_cell.angle_beta   90.00
_cell.angle_gamma   90.00
#
_symmetry.space_group_name_H-M   'P 1'
#
loop_
_entity.id
_entity.type
_entity.pdbx_description
1 polymer ?
#
loop_
_entity_poly.entity_id
_entity_poly.type
_entity_poly.pdbx_seq_one_letter_code
_entity_poly.pdbx_strand_id
1 'polypeptide(L)'
;MDVANQFVKKCIASCYRKRLSGCYERKARVINVLVPMPSGAPVLDSPALAYRLTRYDSDDVFLSHTQMESARREIEQRLYDGQQKIEQDQRKIEEQHRQIRRIPEETLMLGRQRNGPTLITSLPREILEAIFAVYSHLDLNQLCFDSSGWGVEIMENYWGPYEWLQPIMQVCQRWRDVALCAHSLWANILLDDRSHIQDMLLRSGNAPLTLVALDLNQFDNLELCLPHLHRVRELGLHSVTKTKLETFNTTDSFLAPRLWIWRSSHPSLGA
;
A
#
# COMPACT_ATOMS: atom_id res chain seq x y z
N MET A 1 23.99 18.93 -13.84
CA MET A 1 23.05 17.88 -13.38
C MET A 1 22.86 17.87 -11.87
N ASP A 2 23.86 18.23 -11.05
CA ASP A 2 23.76 18.20 -9.58
C ASP A 2 22.66 19.08 -8.96
N VAL A 3 22.39 20.26 -9.52
CA VAL A 3 21.38 21.19 -8.95
C VAL A 3 19.96 20.65 -9.12
N ALA A 4 19.64 20.05 -10.26
CA ALA A 4 18.34 19.43 -10.50
C ALA A 4 18.16 18.20 -9.58
N ASN A 5 19.21 17.40 -9.42
CA ASN A 5 19.18 16.22 -8.54
C ASN A 5 19.02 16.63 -7.07
N GLN A 6 19.75 17.64 -6.58
CA GLN A 6 19.56 18.19 -5.23
C GLN A 6 18.19 18.83 -5.03
N PHE A 7 17.67 19.55 -6.04
CA PHE A 7 16.37 20.20 -5.94
C PHE A 7 15.25 19.17 -5.85
N VAL A 8 15.26 18.13 -6.71
CA VAL A 8 14.25 17.07 -6.64
C VAL A 8 14.43 16.23 -5.37
N LYS A 9 15.66 15.92 -4.94
CA LYS A 9 15.90 15.30 -3.62
C LYS A 9 15.34 16.14 -2.48
N LYS A 10 15.46 17.48 -2.53
CA LYS A 10 14.86 18.40 -1.54
C LYS A 10 13.33 18.45 -1.64
N CYS A 11 12.75 18.39 -2.84
CA CYS A 11 11.30 18.34 -3.03
C CYS A 11 10.71 17.01 -2.54
N ILE A 12 11.33 15.88 -2.89
CA ILE A 12 10.98 14.55 -2.40
C ILE A 12 11.14 14.52 -0.87
N ALA A 13 12.29 14.94 -0.33
CA ALA A 13 12.52 15.01 1.11
C ALA A 13 11.52 15.95 1.81
N SER A 14 11.12 17.06 1.19
CA SER A 14 10.10 17.96 1.74
C SER A 14 8.70 17.35 1.69
N CYS A 15 8.36 16.59 0.65
CA CYS A 15 7.10 15.87 0.54
C CYS A 15 7.03 14.70 1.54
N TYR A 16 8.12 13.93 1.68
CA TYR A 16 8.24 12.86 2.66
C TYR A 16 8.23 13.37 4.10
N ARG A 17 8.96 14.45 4.42
CA ARG A 17 9.01 15.02 5.77
C ARG A 17 7.66 15.54 6.24
N LYS A 18 6.84 16.09 5.34
CA LYS A 18 5.45 16.51 5.62
C LYS A 18 4.48 15.33 5.82
N ARG A 19 4.82 14.14 5.32
CA ARG A 19 3.96 12.95 5.42
C ARG A 19 4.36 12.03 6.58
N LEU A 20 5.66 11.88 6.84
CA LEU A 20 6.14 11.15 8.02
C LEU A 20 5.70 11.84 9.33
N SER A 21 5.54 13.17 9.34
CA SER A 21 4.95 13.90 10.47
C SER A 21 3.45 13.65 10.66
N GLY A 22 2.74 13.08 9.68
CA GLY A 22 1.31 12.76 9.76
C GLY A 22 0.97 11.26 9.75
N CYS A 23 1.93 10.39 9.42
CA CYS A 23 1.70 8.94 9.28
C CYS A 23 2.19 8.09 10.46
N TYR A 24 2.92 8.65 11.44
CA TYR A 24 3.45 7.88 12.59
C TYR A 24 2.47 7.69 13.77
N GLU A 25 1.18 8.00 13.60
CA GLU A 25 0.15 7.81 14.64
C GLU A 25 -0.97 6.81 14.27
N ARG A 26 -0.70 5.87 13.36
CA ARG A 26 -1.50 4.63 13.25
C ARG A 26 -0.77 3.47 13.91
N LYS A 27 -0.60 3.55 15.23
CA LYS A 27 -0.50 2.32 16.04
C LYS A 27 -1.85 1.61 15.89
N ALA A 28 -1.86 0.50 15.17
CA ALA A 28 -2.95 -0.45 15.22
C ALA A 28 -3.08 -0.93 16.68
N ARG A 29 -3.98 -0.30 17.44
CA ARG A 29 -4.54 -0.95 18.62
C ARG A 29 -5.40 -2.08 18.08
N VAL A 30 -4.80 -3.27 18.01
CA VAL A 30 -5.56 -4.52 18.06
C VAL A 30 -6.25 -4.50 19.42
N ILE A 31 -7.48 -3.98 19.45
CA ILE A 31 -8.36 -4.18 20.59
C ILE A 31 -8.76 -5.64 20.49
N ASN A 32 -8.08 -6.50 21.24
CA ASN A 32 -8.64 -7.79 21.61
C ASN A 32 -9.91 -7.48 22.39
N VAL A 33 -11.06 -7.46 21.70
CA VAL A 33 -12.36 -7.59 22.34
C VAL A 33 -12.43 -9.03 22.83
N LEU A 34 -11.82 -9.28 23.99
CA LEU A 34 -12.19 -10.40 24.84
C LEU A 34 -13.65 -10.15 25.22
N VAL A 35 -14.55 -10.72 24.43
CA VAL A 35 -15.88 -11.04 24.93
C VAL A 35 -15.62 -11.95 26.13
N PRO A 36 -16.07 -11.60 27.34
CA PRO A 36 -16.07 -12.56 28.43
C PRO A 36 -17.04 -13.66 28.02
N MET A 37 -16.50 -14.72 27.42
CA MET A 37 -17.16 -16.02 27.40
C MET A 37 -17.30 -16.40 28.88
N PRO A 38 -18.52 -16.65 29.38
CA PRO A 38 -18.70 -17.15 30.73
C PRO A 38 -17.98 -18.50 30.81
N SER A 39 -16.77 -18.48 31.36
CA SER A 39 -15.97 -19.66 31.61
C SER A 39 -16.69 -20.50 32.66
N GLY A 40 -17.08 -21.71 32.26
CA GLY A 40 -17.47 -22.76 33.21
C GLY A 40 -18.96 -22.84 33.50
N ALA A 41 -19.75 -23.24 32.51
CA ALA A 41 -20.89 -24.11 32.82
C ALA A 41 -20.32 -25.54 32.94
N PRO A 42 -20.32 -26.17 34.13
CA PRO A 42 -20.03 -27.59 34.22
C PRO A 42 -21.16 -28.34 33.48
N VAL A 43 -20.77 -29.18 32.52
CA VAL A 43 -21.64 -30.24 32.01
C VAL A 43 -21.85 -31.22 33.16
N LEU A 44 -22.92 -31.00 33.93
CA LEU A 44 -23.41 -31.91 34.95
C LEU A 44 -24.45 -32.82 34.30
N ASP A 45 -23.98 -33.94 33.75
CA ASP A 45 -24.79 -35.14 33.57
C ASP A 45 -25.10 -35.72 34.96
N SER A 46 -26.15 -35.18 35.60
CA SER A 46 -26.71 -35.80 36.80
C SER A 46 -28.17 -35.43 36.98
N PRO A 47 -29.12 -36.40 36.89
CA PRO A 47 -30.54 -36.16 37.14
C PRO A 47 -30.88 -35.92 38.64
N ALA A 48 -29.88 -35.77 39.51
CA ALA A 48 -30.04 -35.77 40.96
C ALA A 48 -30.00 -34.38 41.62
N LEU A 49 -30.15 -33.29 40.86
CA LEU A 49 -30.36 -31.92 41.40
C LEU A 49 -31.76 -31.38 41.09
N ALA A 50 -32.75 -32.27 41.05
CA ALA A 50 -34.11 -31.91 41.41
C ALA A 50 -34.15 -31.51 42.89
N TYR A 51 -34.78 -30.38 43.21
CA TYR A 51 -35.05 -29.89 44.56
C TYR A 51 -33.83 -29.42 45.38
N ARG A 52 -33.22 -28.33 44.94
CA ARG A 52 -32.72 -27.33 45.90
C ARG A 52 -33.16 -25.92 45.48
N LEU A 53 -34.48 -25.77 45.32
CA LEU A 53 -35.18 -24.52 45.62
C LEU A 53 -34.90 -24.24 47.10
N THR A 54 -33.83 -23.51 47.37
CA THR A 54 -33.61 -22.90 48.68
C THR A 54 -34.87 -22.13 49.02
N ARG A 55 -35.57 -22.59 50.07
CA ARG A 55 -36.56 -21.79 50.79
C ARG A 55 -35.94 -20.41 50.97
N TYR A 56 -36.44 -19.44 50.23
CA TYR A 56 -36.40 -18.07 50.68
C TYR A 56 -37.27 -18.06 51.93
N ASP A 57 -36.65 -17.78 53.07
CA ASP A 57 -37.40 -17.49 54.29
C ASP A 57 -38.37 -16.38 53.96
N SER A 58 -39.65 -16.72 54.10
CA SER A 58 -40.82 -15.93 53.74
C SER A 58 -41.06 -14.78 54.72
N ASP A 59 -40.00 -14.09 55.13
CA ASP A 59 -40.07 -12.73 55.65
C ASP A 59 -40.07 -11.76 54.46
N ASP A 60 -40.93 -12.05 53.49
CA ASP A 60 -41.20 -11.21 52.33
C ASP A 60 -41.74 -9.88 52.85
N VAL A 61 -40.82 -8.92 52.95
CA VAL A 61 -41.13 -7.52 53.08
C VAL A 61 -41.88 -7.15 51.82
N PHE A 62 -43.21 -7.28 51.86
CA PHE A 62 -44.10 -6.72 50.88
C PHE A 62 -43.79 -5.23 50.80
N LEU A 63 -43.00 -4.85 49.78
CA LEU A 63 -42.79 -3.47 49.42
C LEU A 63 -44.18 -2.86 49.30
N SER A 64 -44.43 -1.80 50.07
CA SER A 64 -45.73 -1.13 50.00
C SER A 64 -45.96 -0.69 48.56
N HIS A 65 -47.21 -0.68 48.11
CA HIS A 65 -47.58 -0.20 46.78
C HIS A 65 -46.91 1.16 46.45
N THR A 66 -46.78 2.03 47.45
CA THR A 66 -46.09 3.31 47.37
C THR A 66 -44.59 3.20 47.07
N GLN A 67 -43.88 2.22 47.62
CA GLN A 67 -42.47 1.97 47.30
C GLN A 67 -42.31 1.46 45.87
N MET A 68 -43.21 0.60 45.41
CA MET A 68 -43.20 0.08 44.03
C MET A 68 -43.48 1.19 43.01
N GLU A 69 -44.43 2.10 43.29
CA GLU A 69 -44.69 3.28 42.46
C GLU A 69 -43.51 4.26 42.45
N SER A 70 -42.84 4.46 43.59
CA SER A 70 -41.64 5.29 43.66
C SER A 70 -40.51 4.72 42.81
N ALA A 71 -40.25 3.41 42.91
CA ALA A 71 -39.23 2.74 42.10
C ALA A 71 -39.56 2.80 40.60
N ARG A 72 -40.84 2.65 40.24
CA ARG A 72 -41.30 2.79 38.85
C ARG A 72 -41.03 4.19 38.29
N ARG A 73 -41.38 5.24 39.04
CA ARG A 73 -41.11 6.63 38.62
C ARG A 73 -39.62 6.90 38.47
N GLU A 74 -38.79 6.34 39.35
CA GLU A 74 -37.34 6.48 39.24
C GLU A 74 -36.79 5.82 37.97
N ILE A 75 -37.28 4.62 37.62
CA ILE A 75 -36.88 3.94 36.38
C ILE A 75 -37.35 4.73 35.15
N GLU A 76 -38.60 5.20 35.14
CA GLU A 76 -39.14 6.04 34.06
C GLU A 76 -38.32 7.33 33.88
N GLN A 77 -37.93 7.97 34.99
CA GLN A 77 -37.05 9.15 34.95
C GLN A 77 -35.67 8.83 34.38
N ARG A 78 -35.04 7.74 34.82
CA ARG A 78 -33.72 7.32 34.30
C ARG A 78 -33.76 6.96 32.81
N LEU A 79 -34.85 6.34 32.35
CA LEU A 79 -35.05 6.03 30.92
C LEU A 79 -35.19 7.32 30.11
N TYR A 80 -35.97 8.29 30.60
CA TYR A 80 -36.11 9.58 29.96
C TYR A 80 -34.78 10.35 29.89
N ASP A 81 -34.04 10.43 31.00
CA ASP A 81 -32.74 11.10 31.06
C ASP A 81 -31.71 10.39 30.15
N GLY A 82 -31.75 9.06 30.11
CA GLY A 82 -30.94 8.25 29.21
C GLY A 82 -31.22 8.55 27.74
N GLN A 83 -32.50 8.67 27.37
CA GLN A 83 -32.90 9.00 26.00
C GLN A 83 -32.46 10.41 25.60
N GLN A 84 -32.63 11.40 26.48
CA GLN A 84 -32.15 12.77 26.24
C GLN A 84 -30.63 12.82 26.02
N LYS A 85 -29.87 12.05 26.81
CA LYS A 85 -28.42 11.95 26.66
C LYS A 85 -28.02 11.33 25.31
N ILE A 86 -28.70 10.25 24.89
CA ILE A 86 -28.45 9.62 23.57
C ILE A 86 -28.69 10.62 22.44
N GLU A 87 -29.81 11.35 22.48
CA GLU A 87 -30.13 12.36 21.46
C GLU A 87 -29.08 13.48 21.41
N GLN A 88 -28.60 13.93 22.57
CA GLN A 88 -27.55 14.95 22.66
C GLN A 88 -26.22 14.45 22.09
N ASP A 89 -25.84 13.21 22.41
CA ASP A 89 -24.62 12.59 21.88
C ASP A 89 -24.71 12.38 20.36
N GLN A 90 -25.88 12.00 19.84
CA GLN A 90 -26.13 11.90 18.40
C GLN A 90 -25.94 13.24 17.68
N ARG A 91 -26.51 14.32 18.21
CA ARG A 91 -26.31 15.68 17.66
C ARG A 91 -24.83 16.09 17.65
N LYS A 92 -24.09 15.71 18.69
CA LYS A 92 -22.65 15.99 18.79
C LYS A 92 -21.84 15.20 17.76
N ILE A 93 -22.16 13.92 17.56
CA ILE A 93 -21.54 13.07 16.52
C ILE A 93 -21.81 13.62 15.13
N GLU A 94 -23.06 14.01 14.84
CA GLU A 94 -23.44 14.60 13.56
C GLU A 94 -22.68 15.90 13.28
N GLU A 95 -22.52 16.75 14.29
CA GLU A 95 -21.75 17.98 14.16
C GLU A 95 -20.27 17.71 13.91
N GLN A 96 -19.67 16.75 14.62
CA GLN A 96 -18.29 16.33 14.36
C GLN A 96 -18.11 15.79 12.94
N HIS A 97 -19.07 14.99 12.46
CA HIS A 97 -19.06 14.52 11.07
C HIS A 97 -19.18 15.66 10.06
N ARG A 98 -19.97 16.71 10.35
CA ARG A 98 -20.03 17.91 9.50
C ARG A 98 -18.68 18.63 9.46
N GLN A 99 -18.00 18.77 10.60
CA GLN A 99 -16.66 19.39 10.66
C GLN A 99 -15.62 18.58 9.89
N ILE A 100 -15.59 17.25 10.06
CA ILE A 100 -14.67 16.36 9.35
C ILE A 100 -14.85 16.46 7.83
N ARG A 101 -16.09 16.64 7.35
CA ARG A 101 -16.38 16.80 5.92
C ARG A 101 -15.87 18.12 5.32
N ARG A 102 -15.67 19.17 6.13
CA ARG A 102 -15.17 20.48 5.66
C ARG A 102 -13.65 20.52 5.48
N ILE A 103 -12.91 19.76 6.29
CA ILE A 103 -11.43 19.78 6.28
C ILE A 103 -10.84 19.48 4.88
N PRO A 104 -11.34 18.49 4.10
CA PRO A 104 -10.84 18.22 2.75
C PRO A 104 -11.02 19.40 1.79
N GLU A 105 -12.13 20.13 1.87
CA GLU A 105 -12.42 21.25 0.97
C GLU A 105 -11.48 22.42 1.26
N GLU A 106 -11.28 22.76 2.53
CA GLU A 106 -10.35 23.81 2.95
C GLU A 106 -8.89 23.47 2.58
N THR A 107 -8.48 22.21 2.80
CA THR A 107 -7.14 21.75 2.43
C THR A 107 -6.92 21.73 0.91
N LEU A 108 -7.95 21.40 0.12
CA LEU A 108 -7.90 21.48 -1.34
C LEU A 108 -7.76 22.94 -1.82
N MET A 109 -8.51 23.88 -1.22
CA MET A 109 -8.42 25.31 -1.57
C MET A 109 -7.04 25.89 -1.25
N LEU A 110 -6.50 25.61 -0.06
CA LEU A 110 -5.14 26.00 0.32
C LEU A 110 -4.07 25.36 -0.56
N GLY A 111 -4.29 24.10 -0.97
CA GLY A 111 -3.42 23.39 -1.92
C GLY A 111 -3.39 24.06 -3.30
N ARG A 112 -4.55 24.49 -3.82
CA ARG A 112 -4.63 25.23 -5.08
C ARG A 112 -3.91 26.59 -5.00
N GLN A 113 -4.10 27.32 -3.90
CA GLN A 113 -3.50 28.65 -3.73
C GLN A 113 -1.97 28.59 -3.60
N ARG A 114 -1.42 27.58 -2.90
CA ARG A 114 0.03 27.40 -2.76
C ARG A 114 0.72 26.91 -4.03
N ASN A 115 0.03 26.15 -4.88
CA ASN A 115 0.61 25.56 -6.09
C ASN A 115 0.48 26.45 -7.34
N GLY A 116 -0.21 27.60 -7.24
CA GLY A 116 -0.50 28.50 -8.36
C GLY A 116 0.74 29.01 -9.12
N PRO A 117 1.87 29.31 -8.45
CA PRO A 117 3.08 29.72 -9.16
C PRO A 117 4.37 29.07 -8.62
N THR A 118 4.34 27.80 -8.18
CA THR A 118 5.63 27.13 -7.92
C THR A 118 6.29 26.82 -9.26
N LEU A 119 7.60 27.08 -9.40
CA LEU A 119 8.34 26.83 -10.66
C LEU A 119 8.21 25.38 -11.17
N ILE A 120 7.85 24.45 -10.28
CA ILE A 120 7.61 23.04 -10.62
C ILE A 120 6.32 22.86 -11.44
N THR A 121 5.28 23.65 -11.19
CA THR A 121 4.01 23.55 -11.93
C THR A 121 4.08 24.24 -13.29
N SER A 122 5.15 24.98 -13.60
CA SER A 122 5.37 25.62 -14.91
C SER A 122 6.36 24.88 -15.82
N LEU A 123 7.03 23.82 -15.37
CA LEU A 123 7.97 23.05 -16.21
C LEU A 123 7.26 22.48 -17.44
N PRO A 124 7.81 22.58 -18.66
CA PRO A 124 7.24 21.91 -19.83
C PRO A 124 7.10 20.40 -19.62
N ARG A 125 6.16 19.77 -20.35
CA ARG A 125 5.85 18.34 -20.21
C ARG A 125 7.09 17.48 -20.45
N GLU A 126 7.86 17.83 -21.47
CA GLU A 126 9.06 17.13 -21.93
C GLU A 126 10.14 17.10 -20.83
N ILE A 127 10.26 18.20 -20.07
CA ILE A 127 11.21 18.30 -18.96
C ILE A 127 10.76 17.41 -17.79
N LEU A 128 9.46 17.35 -17.51
CA LEU A 128 8.93 16.43 -16.49
C LEU A 128 9.14 14.97 -16.89
N GLU A 129 8.84 14.60 -18.13
CA GLU A 129 9.08 13.25 -18.66
C GLU A 129 10.56 12.86 -18.57
N ALA A 130 11.48 13.77 -18.94
CA ALA A 130 12.91 13.54 -18.82
C ALA A 130 13.34 13.36 -17.36
N ILE A 131 12.80 14.14 -16.42
CA ILE A 131 13.06 13.95 -14.98
C ILE A 131 12.58 12.56 -14.56
N PHE A 132 11.35 12.18 -14.91
CA PHE A 132 10.79 10.89 -14.52
C PHE A 132 11.58 9.72 -15.11
N ALA A 133 12.08 9.84 -16.35
CA ALA A 133 12.93 8.84 -16.97
C ALA A 133 14.25 8.65 -16.21
N VAL A 134 14.86 9.73 -15.70
CA VAL A 134 16.05 9.61 -14.85
C VAL A 134 15.73 8.82 -13.57
N TYR A 135 14.58 9.07 -12.94
CA TYR A 135 14.17 8.34 -11.74
C TYR A 135 13.91 6.85 -12.01
N SER A 136 13.22 6.52 -13.12
CA SER A 136 12.97 5.12 -13.47
C SER A 136 14.25 4.34 -13.78
N HIS A 137 15.25 4.99 -14.39
CA HIS A 137 16.54 4.37 -14.65
C HIS A 137 17.41 4.19 -13.40
N LEU A 138 17.31 5.09 -12.41
CA LEU A 138 18.05 4.95 -11.15
C LEU A 138 17.59 3.74 -10.35
N ASP A 139 16.29 3.43 -10.37
CA ASP A 139 15.68 2.29 -9.69
C ASP A 139 16.21 0.95 -10.24
N LEU A 140 16.18 0.80 -11.56
CA LEU A 140 16.63 -0.44 -12.22
C LEU A 140 18.13 -0.68 -12.06
N ASN A 141 18.93 0.39 -12.14
CA ASN A 141 20.37 0.26 -12.00
C ASN A 141 20.74 -0.14 -10.56
N GLN A 142 20.07 0.38 -9.53
CA GLN A 142 20.35 -0.03 -8.15
C GLN A 142 20.11 -1.52 -7.94
N LEU A 143 19.04 -2.07 -8.53
CA LEU A 143 18.70 -3.48 -8.39
C LEU A 143 19.69 -4.42 -9.14
N CYS A 144 20.29 -3.96 -10.24
CA CYS A 144 21.15 -4.80 -11.08
C CYS A 144 22.62 -4.90 -10.63
N PHE A 145 23.12 -3.99 -9.79
CA PHE A 145 24.55 -3.92 -9.44
C PHE A 145 24.94 -4.67 -8.15
N ASP A 146 24.00 -5.08 -7.30
CA ASP A 146 24.30 -5.72 -6.01
C ASP A 146 24.54 -7.24 -6.06
N SER A 147 24.41 -7.90 -7.22
CA SER A 147 24.73 -9.34 -7.32
C SER A 147 26.22 -9.69 -7.26
N SER A 148 27.12 -8.71 -7.12
CA SER A 148 28.57 -8.96 -7.12
C SER A 148 29.11 -9.59 -5.82
N GLY A 149 28.25 -9.93 -4.84
CA GLY A 149 28.64 -10.72 -3.66
C GLY A 149 29.56 -9.99 -2.68
N TRP A 150 29.87 -8.71 -2.94
CA TRP A 150 30.48 -7.84 -1.96
C TRP A 150 29.38 -7.43 -0.99
N GLY A 151 29.43 -7.99 0.22
CA GLY A 151 28.49 -7.73 1.31
C GLY A 151 28.46 -6.26 1.72
N VAL A 152 27.82 -5.42 0.90
CA VAL A 152 27.31 -4.13 1.33
C VAL A 152 26.21 -4.50 2.32
N GLU A 153 26.47 -4.25 3.60
CA GLU A 153 25.46 -4.31 4.65
C GLU A 153 24.21 -3.62 4.11
N ILE A 154 23.17 -4.44 3.95
CA ILE A 154 21.88 -4.09 3.37
C ILE A 154 21.40 -2.83 4.11
N MET A 155 21.58 -1.65 3.51
CA MET A 155 20.94 -0.46 4.04
C MET A 155 19.44 -0.76 3.98
N GLU A 156 18.77 -0.78 5.12
CA GLU A 156 17.33 -1.10 5.29
C GLU A 156 16.36 -0.14 4.55
N ASN A 157 16.86 0.62 3.56
CA ASN A 157 16.14 1.59 2.75
C ASN A 157 16.08 1.19 1.27
N TYR A 158 16.19 -0.09 0.92
CA TYR A 158 15.94 -0.51 -0.46
C TYR A 158 14.49 -0.20 -0.81
N TRP A 159 14.33 0.78 -1.68
CA TRP A 159 13.06 1.08 -2.31
C TRP A 159 12.65 -0.18 -3.09
N GLY A 160 11.47 -0.70 -2.81
CA GLY A 160 10.90 -1.79 -3.58
C GLY A 160 10.76 -1.42 -5.06
N PRO A 161 10.63 -2.43 -5.94
CA PRO A 161 10.37 -2.22 -7.36
C PRO A 161 9.29 -1.15 -7.60
N TYR A 162 9.61 -0.15 -8.42
CA TYR A 162 8.69 0.91 -8.81
C TYR A 162 8.30 1.90 -7.71
N GLU A 163 8.93 1.89 -6.53
CA GLU A 163 8.66 2.88 -5.49
C GLU A 163 8.95 4.31 -5.95
N TRP A 164 9.82 4.50 -6.95
CA TRP A 164 10.06 5.80 -7.59
C TRP A 164 8.78 6.44 -8.17
N LEU A 165 7.75 5.65 -8.52
CA LEU A 165 6.47 6.16 -9.02
C LEU A 165 5.67 6.84 -7.91
N GLN A 166 5.69 6.31 -6.69
CA GLN A 166 4.81 6.79 -5.62
C GLN A 166 5.00 8.28 -5.32
N PRO A 167 6.24 8.81 -5.16
CA PRO A 167 6.47 10.23 -4.95
C PRO A 167 5.97 11.08 -6.13
N ILE A 168 6.23 10.64 -7.37
CA ILE A 168 5.85 11.36 -8.60
C ILE A 168 4.32 11.47 -8.71
N MET A 169 3.62 10.36 -8.49
CA MET A 169 2.16 10.27 -8.57
C MET A 169 1.44 11.08 -7.48
N GLN A 170 2.16 11.51 -6.44
CA GLN A 170 1.62 12.23 -5.29
C GLN A 170 1.96 13.73 -5.27
N VAL A 171 2.83 14.23 -6.16
CA VAL A 171 3.23 15.66 -6.16
C VAL A 171 2.04 16.56 -6.47
N CYS A 172 1.47 16.42 -7.67
CA CYS A 172 0.29 17.17 -8.10
C CYS A 172 -0.42 16.43 -9.23
N GLN A 173 -1.63 16.86 -9.58
CA GLN A 173 -2.41 16.27 -10.68
C GLN A 173 -1.64 16.30 -11.99
N ARG A 174 -0.99 17.43 -12.33
CA ARG A 174 -0.21 17.56 -13.57
C ARG A 174 0.93 16.56 -13.68
N TRP A 175 1.69 16.33 -12.60
CA TRP A 175 2.78 15.35 -12.60
C TRP A 175 2.27 13.93 -12.82
N ARG A 176 1.15 13.60 -12.16
CA ARG A 176 0.46 12.33 -12.35
C ARG A 176 0.02 12.15 -13.80
N ASP A 177 -0.66 13.13 -14.37
CA ASP A 177 -1.17 13.05 -15.74
C ASP A 177 -0.01 12.89 -16.75
N VAL A 178 1.08 13.63 -16.58
CA VAL A 178 2.28 13.49 -17.41
C VAL A 178 2.90 12.09 -17.27
N ALA A 179 3.09 11.59 -16.05
CA ALA A 179 3.65 10.26 -15.80
C ALA A 179 2.77 9.16 -16.41
N LEU A 180 1.45 9.25 -16.25
CA LEU A 180 0.49 8.30 -16.80
C LEU A 180 0.46 8.30 -18.33
N CYS A 181 0.66 9.46 -18.98
CA CYS A 181 0.68 9.57 -20.44
C CYS A 181 2.03 9.21 -21.07
N ALA A 182 3.11 9.15 -20.29
CA ALA A 182 4.45 8.87 -20.78
C ALA A 182 4.73 7.37 -20.82
N HIS A 183 4.25 6.70 -21.87
CA HIS A 183 4.37 5.25 -22.09
C HIS A 183 5.77 4.67 -21.88
N SER A 184 6.83 5.41 -22.22
CA SER A 184 8.22 4.99 -22.04
C SER A 184 8.64 4.80 -20.58
N LEU A 185 7.95 5.45 -19.64
CA LEU A 185 8.21 5.28 -18.20
C LEU A 185 7.77 3.91 -17.68
N TRP A 186 6.81 3.28 -18.36
CA TRP A 186 6.21 1.99 -18.00
C TRP A 186 6.82 0.84 -18.81
N ALA A 187 7.79 1.13 -19.68
CA ALA A 187 8.40 0.15 -20.58
C ALA A 187 9.54 -0.66 -19.95
N ASN A 188 10.04 -0.25 -18.79
CA ASN A 188 11.06 -1.00 -18.08
C ASN A 188 10.39 -1.86 -17.00
N ILE A 189 10.33 -3.17 -17.24
CA ILE A 189 9.52 -4.09 -16.46
C ILE A 189 10.42 -5.11 -15.76
N LEU A 190 10.39 -5.06 -14.44
CA LEU A 190 10.89 -6.13 -13.57
C LEU A 190 9.86 -7.26 -13.54
N LEU A 191 10.34 -8.49 -13.63
CA LEU A 191 9.49 -9.69 -13.66
C LEU A 191 9.15 -10.21 -12.24
N ASP A 192 9.01 -9.30 -11.27
CA ASP A 192 8.85 -9.59 -9.85
C ASP A 192 7.41 -9.98 -9.45
N ASP A 193 6.42 -9.17 -9.83
CA ASP A 193 5.02 -9.34 -9.47
C ASP A 193 4.11 -9.32 -10.70
N ARG A 194 3.20 -10.29 -10.82
CA ARG A 194 2.33 -10.44 -11.99
C ARG A 194 1.39 -9.25 -12.18
N SER A 195 0.87 -8.68 -11.09
CA SER A 195 -0.06 -7.56 -11.18
C SER A 195 0.64 -6.29 -11.66
N HIS A 196 1.86 -6.03 -11.14
CA HIS A 196 2.70 -4.94 -11.61
C HIS A 196 3.09 -5.10 -13.09
N ILE A 197 3.45 -6.31 -13.52
CA ILE A 197 3.80 -6.59 -14.92
C ILE A 197 2.63 -6.28 -15.84
N GLN A 198 1.41 -6.70 -15.50
CA GLN A 198 0.21 -6.42 -16.30
C GLN A 198 -0.07 -4.92 -16.40
N ASP A 199 0.02 -4.20 -15.28
CA ASP A 199 -0.16 -2.75 -15.25
C ASP A 199 0.90 -2.02 -16.09
N MET A 200 2.16 -2.45 -15.99
CA MET A 200 3.27 -1.91 -16.78
C MET A 200 3.09 -2.18 -18.27
N LEU A 201 2.76 -3.42 -18.65
CA LEU A 201 2.47 -3.78 -20.04
C LEU A 201 1.31 -2.96 -20.61
N LEU A 202 0.21 -2.83 -19.87
CA LEU A 202 -0.95 -2.03 -20.28
C LEU A 202 -0.56 -0.56 -20.50
N ARG A 203 0.15 0.04 -19.55
CA ARG A 203 0.52 1.47 -19.59
C ARG A 203 1.66 1.78 -20.55
N SER A 204 2.49 0.78 -20.88
CA SER A 204 3.56 0.92 -21.87
C SER A 204 3.02 1.14 -23.29
N GLY A 205 1.74 0.86 -23.56
CA GLY A 205 1.12 1.13 -24.87
C GLY A 205 1.82 0.38 -26.00
N ASN A 206 2.52 1.10 -26.88
CA ASN A 206 3.40 0.56 -27.94
C ASN A 206 4.89 0.88 -27.75
N ALA A 207 5.27 1.39 -26.57
CA ALA A 207 6.65 1.72 -26.26
C ALA A 207 7.54 0.47 -26.35
N PRO A 208 8.81 0.60 -26.78
CA PRO A 208 9.74 -0.51 -26.75
C PRO A 208 10.05 -0.95 -25.32
N LEU A 209 10.07 -2.26 -25.07
CA LEU A 209 10.17 -2.81 -23.71
C LEU A 209 11.59 -3.23 -23.34
N THR A 210 11.94 -3.01 -22.08
CA THR A 210 13.11 -3.61 -21.41
C THR A 210 12.59 -4.50 -20.31
N LEU A 211 12.84 -5.80 -20.40
CA LEU A 211 12.39 -6.79 -19.42
C LEU A 211 13.59 -7.25 -18.58
N VAL A 212 13.44 -7.33 -17.26
CA VAL A 212 14.51 -7.73 -16.35
C VAL A 212 14.00 -8.77 -15.35
N ALA A 213 14.62 -9.96 -15.34
CA ALA A 213 14.46 -10.98 -14.30
C ALA A 213 15.71 -10.98 -13.40
N LEU A 214 15.53 -10.79 -12.10
CA LEU A 214 16.58 -10.82 -11.09
C LEU A 214 16.79 -12.23 -10.50
N ASP A 215 15.73 -13.03 -10.47
CA ASP A 215 15.70 -14.38 -9.89
C ASP A 215 15.10 -15.40 -10.88
N LEU A 216 15.52 -16.65 -10.77
CA LEU A 216 14.98 -17.80 -11.47
C LEU A 216 13.48 -18.00 -11.27
N ASN A 217 12.93 -17.60 -10.11
CA ASN A 217 11.49 -17.71 -9.84
C ASN A 217 10.65 -16.68 -10.61
N GLN A 218 11.29 -15.64 -11.16
CA GLN A 218 10.62 -14.60 -11.95
C GLN A 218 10.41 -15.03 -13.42
N PHE A 219 11.01 -16.14 -13.84
CA PHE A 219 10.90 -16.65 -15.21
C PHE A 219 9.47 -17.02 -15.61
N ASP A 220 8.69 -17.53 -14.66
CA ASP A 220 7.30 -17.93 -14.92
C ASP A 220 6.42 -16.71 -15.26
N ASN A 221 6.88 -15.50 -14.96
CA ASN A 221 6.21 -14.26 -15.32
C ASN A 221 6.53 -13.79 -16.75
N LEU A 222 7.55 -14.37 -17.39
CA LEU A 222 7.88 -14.06 -18.79
C LEU A 222 6.74 -14.48 -19.74
N GLU A 223 5.94 -15.48 -19.36
CA GLU A 223 4.74 -15.90 -20.09
C GLU A 223 3.79 -14.72 -20.38
N LEU A 224 3.64 -13.80 -19.42
CA LEU A 224 2.81 -12.59 -19.57
C LEU A 224 3.35 -11.63 -20.63
N CYS A 225 4.66 -11.68 -20.89
CA CYS A 225 5.34 -10.80 -21.84
C CYS A 225 5.45 -11.42 -23.24
N LEU A 226 5.16 -12.72 -23.40
CA LEU A 226 5.26 -13.43 -24.69
C LEU A 226 4.45 -12.73 -25.81
N PRO A 227 3.19 -12.29 -25.59
CA PRO A 227 2.44 -11.57 -26.63
C PRO A 227 3.08 -10.23 -27.06
N HIS A 228 3.98 -9.69 -26.23
CA HIS A 228 4.60 -8.37 -26.41
C HIS A 228 6.06 -8.45 -26.88
N LEU A 229 6.60 -9.65 -27.15
CA LEU A 229 8.00 -9.86 -27.55
C LEU A 229 8.44 -9.04 -28.76
N HIS A 230 7.53 -8.76 -29.69
CA HIS A 230 7.80 -7.94 -30.88
C HIS A 230 8.26 -6.51 -30.56
N ARG A 231 7.97 -6.01 -29.34
CA ARG A 231 8.40 -4.69 -28.84
C ARG A 231 9.57 -4.76 -27.87
N VAL A 232 9.96 -5.94 -27.40
CA VAL A 232 11.09 -6.11 -26.48
C VAL A 232 12.39 -5.76 -27.21
N ARG A 233 13.13 -4.80 -26.65
CA ARG A 233 14.46 -4.38 -27.12
C ARG A 233 15.57 -4.99 -26.29
N GLU A 234 15.34 -5.13 -25.00
CA GLU A 234 16.33 -5.62 -24.05
C GLU A 234 15.68 -6.65 -23.14
N LEU A 235 16.37 -7.78 -22.94
CA LEU A 235 15.99 -8.80 -21.98
C LEU A 235 17.19 -9.07 -21.07
N GLY A 236 17.13 -8.56 -19.84
CA GLY A 236 18.11 -8.78 -18.79
C GLY A 236 17.72 -10.01 -17.97
N LEU A 237 18.56 -11.04 -17.97
CA LEU A 237 18.34 -12.27 -17.24
C LEU A 237 19.49 -12.47 -16.24
N HIS A 238 19.25 -12.14 -14.98
CA HIS A 238 20.23 -12.31 -13.91
C HIS A 238 20.05 -13.67 -13.23
N SER A 239 21.15 -14.21 -12.69
CA SER A 239 21.15 -15.46 -11.92
C SER A 239 20.67 -16.72 -12.69
N VAL A 240 20.70 -16.68 -14.02
CA VAL A 240 20.22 -17.80 -14.85
C VAL A 240 21.33 -18.78 -15.15
N THR A 241 21.11 -20.03 -14.77
CA THR A 241 21.97 -21.13 -15.18
C THR A 241 21.75 -21.44 -16.66
N LYS A 242 22.84 -21.78 -17.36
CA LYS A 242 22.81 -22.19 -18.78
C LYS A 242 21.73 -23.25 -19.06
N THR A 243 21.55 -24.20 -18.16
CA THR A 243 20.58 -25.29 -18.27
C THR A 243 19.13 -24.83 -18.34
N LYS A 244 18.75 -23.79 -17.57
CA LYS A 244 17.40 -23.21 -17.62
C LYS A 244 17.16 -22.43 -18.90
N LEU A 245 18.19 -21.75 -19.42
CA LEU A 245 18.12 -21.04 -20.69
C LEU A 245 17.90 -22.02 -21.86
N GLU A 246 18.58 -23.16 -21.83
CA GLU A 246 18.45 -24.22 -22.86
C GLU A 246 17.04 -24.81 -22.90
N THR A 247 16.40 -25.02 -21.74
CA THR A 247 15.01 -25.50 -21.66
C THR A 247 14.02 -24.52 -22.30
N PHE A 248 14.29 -23.21 -22.18
CA PHE A 248 13.46 -22.17 -22.79
C PHE A 248 13.58 -22.17 -24.32
N ASN A 249 14.81 -22.28 -24.84
CA ASN A 249 15.07 -22.28 -26.28
C ASN A 249 14.49 -23.51 -27.01
N THR A 250 14.36 -24.66 -26.35
CA THR A 250 13.78 -25.86 -26.98
C THR A 250 12.28 -25.76 -27.20
N THR A 251 11.58 -24.89 -26.48
CA THR A 251 10.12 -24.89 -26.43
C THR A 251 9.49 -23.92 -27.43
N ASP A 252 10.23 -22.88 -27.86
CA ASP A 252 9.68 -21.85 -28.75
C ASP A 252 10.70 -21.36 -29.80
N SER A 253 10.52 -21.81 -31.04
CA SER A 253 11.36 -21.44 -32.19
C SER A 253 11.21 -19.98 -32.65
N PHE A 254 10.33 -19.20 -32.00
CA PHE A 254 10.00 -17.82 -32.38
C PHE A 254 10.97 -16.74 -31.84
N LEU A 255 11.86 -17.07 -30.89
CA LEU A 255 12.69 -16.08 -30.18
C LEU A 255 14.06 -15.77 -30.82
N ALA A 256 14.46 -16.51 -31.85
CA ALA A 256 15.86 -16.62 -32.26
C ALA A 256 16.58 -15.37 -32.85
N PRO A 257 15.95 -14.41 -33.58
CA PRO A 257 16.76 -13.40 -34.28
C PRO A 257 17.08 -12.10 -33.52
N ARG A 258 16.38 -11.76 -32.43
CA ARG A 258 16.46 -10.39 -31.85
C ARG A 258 17.06 -10.29 -30.45
N LEU A 259 17.34 -11.42 -29.82
CA LEU A 259 17.65 -11.50 -28.40
C LEU A 259 19.16 -11.71 -28.16
N TRP A 260 20.00 -10.81 -28.69
CA TRP A 260 21.46 -10.93 -28.60
C TRP A 260 22.10 -9.71 -27.93
N ILE A 261 21.65 -9.34 -26.74
CA ILE A 261 22.48 -8.58 -25.79
C ILE A 261 22.39 -9.27 -24.44
N TRP A 262 23.01 -10.45 -24.35
CA TRP A 262 23.29 -11.07 -23.07
C TRP A 262 24.50 -10.36 -22.47
N ARG A 263 24.30 -9.59 -21.41
CA ARG A 263 25.40 -9.13 -20.55
C ARG A 263 25.48 -10.08 -19.36
N SER A 264 26.38 -11.06 -19.40
CA SER A 264 26.82 -11.66 -18.14
C SER A 264 27.62 -10.62 -17.37
N SER A 265 27.05 -10.11 -16.29
CA SER A 265 27.76 -9.21 -15.39
C SER A 265 28.82 -9.91 -14.53
N HIS A 266 29.16 -11.17 -14.80
CA HIS A 266 30.30 -11.83 -14.17
C HIS A 266 31.55 -11.60 -15.01
N PRO A 267 32.44 -10.64 -14.67
CA PRO A 267 33.83 -10.78 -15.04
C PRO A 267 34.28 -12.09 -14.39
N SER A 268 34.58 -13.09 -15.21
CA SER A 268 35.31 -14.26 -14.75
C SER A 268 36.57 -13.72 -14.06
N LEU A 269 36.61 -13.80 -12.73
CA LEU A 269 37.83 -13.65 -11.95
C LEU A 269 38.80 -14.69 -12.53
N GLY A 270 39.69 -14.23 -13.40
CA GLY A 270 40.76 -15.05 -13.96
C GLY A 270 41.65 -15.49 -12.81
N ALA A 271 41.65 -16.80 -12.55
CA ALA A 271 42.71 -17.48 -11.83
C ALA A 271 43.86 -17.79 -12.78
#